data_AF-A0A0F8XQ15-F1
#
_entry.id   AF-A0A0F8XQ15-F1
#
_cell.length_a   1.000
_cell.length_b   1.000
_cell.length_c   1.000
_cell.angle_alpha   90.00
_cell.angle_beta   90.00
_cell.angle_gamma   90.00
#
_symmetry.space_group_name_H-M   'P 1'
#
loop_
_entity.id
_entity.type
_entity.pdbx_description
1 polymer ?
#
loop_
_entity_poly.entity_id
_entity_poly.type
_entity_poly.pdbx_seq_one_letter_code
_entity_poly.pdbx_strand_id
1 'polypeptide(L)'
;MAAYNKFDDFVEQLCLKKHELNADLVKVFLSNEQPLTTDTIKTDIADIAAGNGYTAGGDDVTNTLSVATGTVTMVAVDVVFTASGGTIGPFQFVVAYNDTLAGPVDALISWWDRGAALTLQDGESFTVDFQGNKIFDLS
;
A
#
# COMPACT_ATOMS: atom_id res chain seq x y z
N MET A 1 5.94 14.20 -3.20
CA MET A 1 5.78 12.74 -3.06
C MET A 1 5.74 12.43 -1.58
N ALA A 2 4.77 11.62 -1.16
CA ALA A 2 4.70 11.18 0.22
C ALA A 2 5.98 10.41 0.60
N ALA A 3 6.43 10.51 1.84
CA ALA A 3 7.70 9.91 2.27
C ALA A 3 7.56 8.38 2.34
N TYR A 4 8.36 7.64 1.57
CA TYR A 4 8.38 6.17 1.58
C TYR A 4 9.05 5.64 2.85
N ASN A 5 8.41 4.67 3.49
CA ASN A 5 8.93 3.90 4.60
C ASN A 5 8.64 2.41 4.37
N LYS A 6 9.41 1.52 4.98
CA LYS A 6 9.25 0.06 4.87
C LYS A 6 9.13 -0.58 6.25
N PHE A 7 8.41 -1.70 6.32
CA PHE A 7 8.30 -2.47 7.56
C PHE A 7 9.55 -3.33 7.73
N ASP A 8 10.02 -3.48 8.97
CA ASP A 8 11.26 -4.20 9.25
C ASP A 8 11.09 -5.70 8.90
N ASP A 9 9.92 -6.26 9.19
CA ASP A 9 9.58 -7.67 8.95
C ASP A 9 9.57 -8.03 7.44
N PHE A 10 9.22 -7.10 6.56
CA PHE A 10 9.25 -7.30 5.11
C PHE A 10 10.63 -7.75 4.60
N VAL A 11 11.71 -7.20 5.16
CA VAL A 11 13.07 -7.53 4.73
C VAL A 11 13.43 -8.97 5.12
N GLU A 12 13.06 -9.40 6.32
CA GLU A 12 13.25 -10.79 6.76
C GLU A 12 12.41 -11.74 5.90
N GLN A 13 11.13 -11.43 5.72
CA GLN A 13 10.19 -12.24 4.96
C GLN A 13 10.64 -12.45 3.50
N LEU A 14 11.26 -11.45 2.88
CA LEU A 14 11.83 -11.59 1.54
C LEU A 14 12.96 -12.64 1.50
N CYS A 15 13.84 -12.64 2.50
CA CYS A 15 14.90 -13.65 2.62
C CYS A 15 14.37 -15.05 2.99
N LEU A 16 13.25 -15.11 3.70
CA LEU A 16 12.58 -16.36 4.09
C LEU A 16 11.65 -16.91 2.99
N LYS A 17 11.66 -16.32 1.79
CA LYS A 17 10.82 -16.72 0.65
C LYS A 17 9.31 -16.69 0.96
N LYS A 18 8.88 -15.70 1.73
CA LYS A 18 7.47 -15.54 2.08
C LYS A 18 6.69 -14.80 1.01
N HIS A 19 7.29 -13.85 0.32
CA HIS A 19 6.61 -13.10 -0.74
C HIS A 19 6.97 -13.61 -2.13
N GLU A 20 5.96 -13.81 -2.97
CA GLU A 20 6.11 -14.00 -4.41
C GLU A 20 5.56 -12.77 -5.14
N LEU A 21 6.28 -11.65 -5.06
CA LEU A 21 5.84 -10.30 -5.51
C LEU A 21 5.62 -10.14 -7.02
N ASN A 22 5.73 -11.21 -7.82
CA ASN A 22 5.36 -11.22 -9.23
C ASN A 22 4.11 -12.07 -9.52
N ALA A 23 3.56 -12.74 -8.51
CA ALA A 23 2.35 -13.57 -8.63
C ALA A 23 1.30 -13.22 -7.57
N ASP A 24 1.75 -12.86 -6.38
CA ASP A 24 0.88 -12.42 -5.28
C ASP A 24 0.25 -11.06 -5.58
N LEU A 25 -0.99 -10.88 -5.10
CA LEU A 25 -1.69 -9.60 -5.14
C LEU A 25 -1.16 -8.67 -4.05
N VAL A 26 -0.70 -7.49 -4.45
CA VAL A 26 -0.33 -6.42 -3.54
C VAL A 26 -1.35 -5.31 -3.61
N LYS A 27 -1.91 -4.96 -2.45
CA LYS A 27 -2.93 -3.94 -2.33
C LYS A 27 -2.44 -2.74 -1.56
N VAL A 28 -3.03 -1.58 -1.82
CA VAL A 28 -2.86 -0.37 -0.99
C VAL A 28 -4.17 0.02 -0.33
N PHE A 29 -4.11 0.25 0.99
CA PHE A 29 -5.23 0.79 1.76
C PHE A 29 -4.90 2.14 2.37
N LEU A 30 -5.94 2.90 2.70
CA LEU A 30 -5.83 4.24 3.31
C LEU A 30 -5.97 4.13 4.82
N SER A 31 -5.17 4.89 5.55
CA SER A 31 -5.23 4.93 7.01
C SER A 31 -5.04 6.35 7.57
N ASN A 32 -5.61 6.59 8.74
CA ASN A 32 -5.35 7.76 9.57
C ASN A 32 -4.63 7.41 10.90
N GLU A 33 -4.26 6.14 11.06
CA GLU A 33 -3.39 5.66 12.12
C GLU A 33 -1.96 5.66 11.62
N GLN A 34 -1.02 6.13 12.44
CA GLN A 34 0.40 6.15 12.09
C GLN A 34 0.97 4.72 12.12
N PRO A 35 1.49 4.19 10.99
CA PRO A 35 2.15 2.89 10.98
C PRO A 35 3.44 2.89 11.82
N LEU A 36 3.72 1.79 12.50
CA LEU A 36 4.98 1.53 13.18
C LEU A 36 5.86 0.61 12.33
N THR A 37 7.19 0.80 12.35
CA THR A 37 8.11 -0.05 11.58
C THR A 37 8.05 -1.53 12.00
N THR A 38 7.58 -1.79 13.22
CA THR A 38 7.45 -3.11 13.84
C THR A 38 6.14 -3.82 13.51
N ASP A 39 5.19 -3.16 12.83
CA ASP A 39 3.95 -3.81 12.40
C ASP A 39 4.25 -4.87 11.34
N THR A 40 3.50 -5.97 11.36
CA THR A 40 3.81 -7.16 10.55
C THR A 40 2.68 -7.55 9.61
N ILE A 41 1.42 -7.33 10.02
CA ILE A 41 0.22 -7.72 9.27
C ILE A 41 -0.77 -6.57 9.16
N LYS A 42 -1.60 -6.57 8.12
CA LYS A 42 -2.58 -5.50 7.84
C LYS A 42 -3.43 -5.13 9.05
N THR A 43 -3.82 -6.11 9.87
CA THR A 43 -4.68 -5.86 11.05
C THR A 43 -3.99 -5.12 12.19
N ASP A 44 -2.66 -4.96 12.14
CA ASP A 44 -1.90 -4.15 13.10
C ASP A 44 -2.19 -2.64 12.90
N ILE A 45 -2.69 -2.24 11.72
CA ILE A 45 -2.98 -0.85 11.36
C ILE A 45 -4.46 -0.71 10.97
N ALA A 46 -5.16 0.25 11.57
CA ALA A 46 -6.55 0.53 11.24
C ALA A 46 -6.70 1.04 9.79
N ASP A 47 -7.60 0.42 9.06
CA ASP A 47 -8.11 0.92 7.79
C ASP A 47 -9.11 2.06 8.02
N ILE A 48 -9.34 2.90 7.02
CA ILE A 48 -10.50 3.81 7.06
C ILE A 48 -11.81 3.02 6.86
N ALA A 49 -12.92 3.62 7.27
CA ALA A 49 -14.23 3.01 7.08
C ALA A 49 -14.57 2.85 5.59
N ALA A 50 -15.08 1.68 5.22
CA ALA A 50 -15.64 1.44 3.88
C ALA A 50 -16.89 2.30 3.65
N GLY A 51 -17.12 2.66 2.39
CA GLY A 51 -18.27 3.43 1.95
C GLY A 51 -17.89 4.57 1.04
N ASN A 52 -18.91 5.21 0.46
CA ASN A 52 -18.78 6.40 -0.36
C ASN A 52 -17.74 6.28 -1.50
N GLY A 53 -17.58 5.08 -2.09
CA GLY A 53 -16.59 4.81 -3.13
C GLY A 53 -15.28 4.16 -2.65
N TYR A 54 -15.06 4.02 -1.34
CA TYR A 54 -13.93 3.26 -0.78
C TYR A 54 -14.34 1.84 -0.34
N THR A 55 -13.53 0.85 -0.70
CA THR A 55 -13.66 -0.55 -0.25
C THR A 55 -12.64 -0.84 0.85
N ALA A 56 -13.07 -1.46 1.96
CA ALA A 56 -12.13 -1.86 3.02
C ALA A 56 -11.06 -2.81 2.47
N GLY A 57 -9.81 -2.60 2.89
CA GLY A 57 -8.62 -3.25 2.34
C GLY A 57 -8.10 -2.61 1.05
N GLY A 58 -8.73 -1.54 0.57
CA GLY A 58 -8.31 -0.81 -0.61
C GLY A 58 -8.23 -1.65 -1.88
N ASP A 59 -7.38 -1.23 -2.81
CA ASP A 59 -7.34 -1.73 -4.18
C ASP A 59 -5.98 -2.34 -4.54
N ASP A 60 -6.00 -3.27 -5.50
CA ASP A 60 -4.81 -3.92 -6.07
C ASP A 60 -3.99 -2.94 -6.92
N VAL A 61 -2.68 -2.98 -6.76
CA VAL A 61 -1.74 -2.15 -7.52
C VAL A 61 -1.25 -2.84 -8.79
N THR A 62 -1.67 -4.08 -9.04
CA THR A 62 -1.27 -4.89 -10.21
C THR A 62 0.24 -5.00 -10.35
N ASN A 63 0.87 -5.39 -9.24
CA ASN A 63 2.32 -5.42 -9.12
C ASN A 63 2.99 -6.38 -10.11
N THR A 64 4.16 -5.99 -10.61
CA THR A 64 5.06 -6.85 -11.37
C THR A 64 6.50 -6.63 -10.92
N LEU A 65 7.39 -7.60 -11.15
CA LEU A 65 8.82 -7.42 -10.94
C LEU A 65 9.55 -7.26 -12.27
N SER A 66 10.52 -6.36 -12.30
CA SER A 66 11.48 -6.23 -13.39
C SER A 66 12.91 -6.26 -12.84
N VAL A 67 13.88 -6.65 -13.67
CA VAL A 67 15.29 -6.66 -13.29
C VAL A 67 16.13 -6.00 -14.36
N ALA A 68 17.00 -5.07 -13.95
CA ALA A 68 17.93 -4.38 -14.82
C ALA A 68 19.25 -4.14 -14.08
N THR A 69 20.37 -4.56 -14.68
CA THR A 69 21.72 -4.27 -14.17
C THR A 69 21.94 -4.67 -12.69
N GLY A 70 21.32 -5.79 -12.26
CA GLY A 70 21.42 -6.29 -10.88
C GLY A 70 20.48 -5.62 -9.87
N THR A 71 19.62 -4.69 -10.30
CA THR A 71 18.54 -4.12 -9.47
C THR A 71 17.21 -4.76 -9.83
N VAL A 72 16.50 -5.27 -8.83
CA VAL A 72 15.10 -5.70 -8.96
C VAL A 72 14.21 -4.52 -8.60
N THR A 73 13.28 -4.16 -9.49
CA THR A 73 12.31 -3.10 -9.28
C THR A 73 10.92 -3.70 -9.18
N MET A 74 10.22 -3.42 -8.09
CA MET A 74 8.80 -3.71 -7.97
C MET A 74 7.99 -2.59 -8.60
N VAL A 75 7.29 -2.93 -9.67
CA VAL A 75 6.47 -2.04 -10.46
C VAL A 75 5.02 -2.12 -10.02
N ALA A 76 4.30 -0.99 -10.04
CA ALA A 76 2.90 -0.88 -9.66
C ALA A 76 2.16 0.12 -10.55
N VAL A 77 0.85 -0.06 -10.70
CA VAL A 77 -0.03 0.86 -11.43
C VAL A 77 -0.73 1.78 -10.44
N ASP A 78 -0.95 3.03 -10.88
CA ASP A 78 -1.64 4.03 -10.07
C ASP A 78 -3.05 3.60 -9.68
N VAL A 79 -3.40 3.84 -8.43
CA VAL A 79 -4.72 3.55 -7.87
C VAL A 79 -5.46 4.86 -7.65
N VAL A 80 -6.73 4.92 -8.05
CA VAL A 80 -7.56 6.14 -7.91
C VAL A 80 -8.77 5.86 -7.04
N PHE A 81 -8.80 6.46 -5.85
CA PHE A 81 -9.97 6.46 -4.98
C PHE A 81 -10.81 7.69 -5.28
N THR A 82 -12.09 7.50 -5.59
CA THR A 82 -13.03 8.61 -5.88
C THR A 82 -14.20 8.57 -4.92
N ALA A 83 -14.43 9.68 -4.22
CA ALA A 83 -15.55 9.80 -3.30
C ALA A 83 -16.86 9.93 -4.09
N SER A 84 -17.86 9.12 -3.71
CA SER A 84 -19.17 9.06 -4.37
C SER A 84 -20.26 8.73 -3.35
N GLY A 85 -21.25 9.63 -3.19
CA GLY A 85 -22.36 9.47 -2.25
C GLY A 85 -22.02 9.88 -0.81
N GLY A 86 -20.87 10.51 -0.60
CA GLY A 86 -20.40 11.01 0.70
C GLY A 86 -18.89 11.27 0.67
N THR A 87 -18.29 11.42 1.86
CA THR A 87 -16.85 11.68 2.00
C THR A 87 -16.04 10.39 2.17
N ILE A 88 -14.77 10.39 1.73
CA ILE A 88 -13.77 9.36 2.07
C ILE A 88 -12.73 9.99 3.01
N GLY A 89 -12.40 9.30 4.10
CA GLY A 89 -11.39 9.73 5.08
C GLY A 89 -11.99 10.24 6.41
N PRO A 90 -11.18 10.93 7.25
CA PRO A 90 -9.82 11.39 6.98
C PRO A 90 -8.82 10.24 6.77
N PHE A 91 -7.79 10.48 5.96
CA PHE A 91 -6.62 9.61 5.83
C PHE A 91 -5.34 10.44 5.62
N GLN A 92 -4.23 9.96 6.16
CA GLN A 92 -2.91 10.56 5.99
C GLN A 92 -1.92 9.57 5.36
N PHE A 93 -2.10 8.28 5.61
CA PHE A 93 -1.18 7.23 5.21
C PHE A 93 -1.76 6.37 4.10
N VAL A 94 -0.89 5.90 3.22
CA VAL A 94 -1.17 4.83 2.25
C VAL A 94 -0.27 3.66 2.63
N VAL A 95 -0.83 2.46 2.78
CA VAL A 95 -0.09 1.29 3.27
C VAL A 95 -0.22 0.16 2.25
N ALA A 96 0.92 -0.39 1.81
CA ALA A 96 1.00 -1.53 0.90
C ALA A 96 1.20 -2.84 1.67
N TYR A 97 0.48 -3.89 1.27
CA TYR A 97 0.55 -5.22 1.87
C TYR A 97 0.29 -6.32 0.83
N ASN A 98 0.79 -7.53 1.10
CA ASN A 98 0.57 -8.72 0.27
C ASN A 98 -0.69 -9.46 0.74
N ASP A 99 -1.78 -9.33 -0.02
CA ASP A 99 -3.12 -9.85 0.28
C ASP A 99 -3.24 -11.36 -0.01
N THR A 100 -2.37 -11.92 -0.85
CA THR A 100 -2.38 -13.35 -1.19
C THR A 100 -1.64 -14.19 -0.16
N LEU A 101 -0.73 -13.58 0.61
CA LEU A 101 0.08 -14.31 1.56
C LEU A 101 -0.77 -14.85 2.72
N ALA A 102 -0.65 -16.16 2.97
CA ALA A 102 -1.39 -16.85 4.04
C ALA A 102 -0.60 -16.98 5.36
N GLY A 103 0.65 -16.52 5.42
CA GLY A 103 1.53 -16.78 6.56
C GLY A 103 2.87 -16.04 6.53
N PRO A 104 2.97 -14.83 7.13
CA PRO A 104 1.88 -14.13 7.84
C PRO A 104 0.77 -13.62 6.90
N VAL A 105 -0.47 -13.62 7.39
CA VAL A 105 -1.65 -13.21 6.60
C VAL A 105 -1.59 -11.70 6.37
N ASP A 106 -1.83 -11.26 5.15
CA ASP A 106 -1.87 -9.84 4.78
C ASP A 106 -0.60 -9.09 5.21
N ALA A 107 0.56 -9.68 4.91
CA ALA A 107 1.84 -9.19 5.38
C ALA A 107 2.18 -7.80 4.83
N LEU A 108 2.60 -6.92 5.72
CA LEU A 108 2.89 -5.52 5.40
C LEU A 108 4.22 -5.37 4.63
N ILE A 109 4.26 -4.45 3.67
CA ILE A 109 5.42 -4.20 2.79
C ILE A 109 6.02 -2.82 3.04
N SER A 110 5.20 -1.77 2.87
CA SER A 110 5.65 -0.37 2.97
C SER A 110 4.50 0.58 3.21
N TRP A 111 4.81 1.83 3.57
CA TRP A 111 3.82 2.89 3.68
C TRP A 111 4.37 4.24 3.27
N TRP A 112 3.45 5.15 2.94
CA TRP A 112 3.75 6.53 2.57
C TRP A 112 2.98 7.50 3.45
N ASP A 113 3.71 8.48 4.01
CA ASP A 113 3.12 9.58 4.78
C ASP A 113 2.90 10.81 3.90
N ARG A 114 1.64 11.23 3.75
CA ARG A 114 1.27 12.45 3.01
C ARG A 114 1.60 13.74 3.79
N GLY A 115 1.92 13.66 5.08
CA GLY A 115 2.27 14.76 5.96
C GLY A 115 1.08 15.53 6.55
N ALA A 116 -0.14 15.32 6.05
CA ALA A 116 -1.37 15.86 6.62
C ALA A 116 -2.58 15.01 6.23
N ALA A 117 -3.56 14.90 7.13
CA ALA A 117 -4.82 14.21 6.86
C ALA A 117 -5.63 14.91 5.76
N LEU A 118 -6.31 14.10 4.93
CA LEU A 118 -7.19 14.53 3.85
C LEU A 118 -8.54 13.83 3.99
N THR A 119 -9.62 14.59 3.76
CA THR A 119 -10.97 14.06 3.57
C THR A 119 -11.45 14.47 2.20
N LEU A 120 -11.68 13.50 1.32
CA LEU A 120 -12.26 13.73 0.01
C LEU A 120 -13.75 14.05 0.16
N GLN A 121 -14.17 15.14 -0.46
CA GLN A 121 -15.58 15.48 -0.65
C GLN A 121 -16.17 14.70 -1.84
N ASP A 122 -17.49 14.60 -1.91
CA ASP A 122 -18.19 13.93 -3.01
C ASP A 122 -17.73 14.47 -4.38
N GLY A 123 -17.34 13.57 -5.28
CA GLY A 123 -16.76 13.89 -6.58
C GLY A 123 -15.26 14.19 -6.59
N GLU A 124 -14.58 14.29 -5.44
CA GLU A 124 -13.12 14.42 -5.37
C GLU A 124 -12.43 13.06 -5.50
N SER A 125 -11.24 13.06 -6.12
CA SER A 125 -10.41 11.87 -6.29
C SER A 125 -9.04 12.06 -5.63
N PHE A 126 -8.51 10.96 -5.11
CA PHE A 126 -7.13 10.83 -4.69
C PHE A 126 -6.45 9.74 -5.50
N THR A 127 -5.32 10.08 -6.11
CA THR A 127 -4.47 9.12 -6.83
C THR A 127 -3.29 8.74 -5.96
N VAL A 128 -3.12 7.45 -5.69
CA VAL A 128 -1.85 6.87 -5.26
C VAL A 128 -1.00 6.74 -6.52
N ASP A 129 -0.13 7.74 -6.72
CA ASP A 129 0.75 7.86 -7.88
C ASP A 129 2.11 7.21 -7.59
N PHE A 130 2.41 6.14 -8.31
CA PHE A 130 3.66 5.38 -8.18
C PHE A 130 4.78 5.88 -9.10
N GLN A 131 4.68 7.09 -9.67
CA GLN A 131 5.76 7.86 -10.30
C GLN A 131 6.80 7.02 -11.08
N GLY A 132 6.44 6.64 -12.31
CA GLY A 132 7.23 5.69 -13.10
C GLY A 132 6.93 4.23 -12.75
N ASN A 133 5.73 4.00 -12.21
CA ASN A 133 5.18 2.70 -11.86
C ASN A 133 6.07 1.94 -10.88
N LYS A 134 6.52 2.52 -9.77
CA LYS A 134 7.48 1.87 -8.86
C LYS A 134 7.08 2.00 -7.38
N ILE A 135 7.21 0.88 -6.66
CA ILE A 135 7.15 0.84 -5.20
C ILE A 135 8.55 0.91 -4.58
N PHE A 136 9.47 0.02 -4.98
CA PHE A 136 10.84 -0.01 -4.45
C PHE A 136 11.85 -0.61 -5.44
N ASP A 137 13.13 -0.37 -5.17
CA ASP A 137 14.28 -1.01 -5.81
C ASP A 137 15.06 -1.84 -4.77
N LEU A 138 15.53 -3.03 -5.16
CA LEU A 138 16.41 -3.89 -4.38
C LEU A 138 17.72 -4.12 -5.15
N SER A 139 18.85 -3.87 -4.50
CA SER A 139 20.21 -3.98 -5.06
C SER A 139 21.18 -4.64 -4.09
#